data_AF-A0A368BE99-F1
#
_entry.id   AF-A0A368BE99-F1
#
_cell.length_a   1.000
_cell.length_b   1.000
_cell.length_c   1.000
_cell.angle_alpha   90.00
_cell.angle_beta   90.00
_cell.angle_gamma   90.00
#
_symmetry.space_group_name_H-M   'P 1'
#
loop_
_entity.id
_entity.type
_entity.pdbx_description
1 polymer ?
#
loop_
_entity_poly.entity_id
_entity_poly.type
_entity_poly.pdbx_seq_one_letter_code
_entity_poly.pdbx_strand_id
1 'polypeptide(L)'
;MSLFNYGSSLNSDRRFIGAEALSNRRVIKSNSSLPLAITCGDPAGVGPEVIESVLREDSLCAEDCVLIGSKQWASSVSKLYGLNYEVVGHPNYIPQPCAPSIEGARIALEAMESAAAGCREGRFRGVVTGPVSKHW
;
A
#
# COMPACT_ATOMS: atom_id res chain seq x y z
N MET A 1 64.31 -15.48 10.87
CA MET A 1 64.91 -15.73 9.55
C MET A 1 63.81 -16.32 8.67
N SER A 2 63.50 -15.65 7.55
CA SER A 2 62.53 -15.98 6.48
C SER A 2 61.03 -15.89 6.84
N LEU A 3 60.29 -14.83 6.48
CA LEU A 3 59.74 -14.47 5.16
C LEU A 3 58.70 -15.49 4.64
N PHE A 4 57.42 -15.09 4.63
CA PHE A 4 56.50 -15.29 3.51
C PHE A 4 55.44 -14.19 3.50
N ASN A 5 55.72 -13.14 2.72
CA ASN A 5 54.73 -12.26 2.13
C ASN A 5 54.29 -12.92 0.82
N TYR A 6 53.00 -12.98 0.54
CA TYR A 6 52.46 -12.84 -0.82
C TYR A 6 51.00 -12.39 -0.72
N GLY A 7 50.78 -11.12 -1.01
CA GLY A 7 49.47 -10.67 -1.45
C GLY A 7 49.22 -11.16 -2.88
N SER A 8 47.98 -11.50 -3.16
CA SER A 8 47.43 -11.50 -4.51
C SER A 8 46.07 -10.81 -4.47
N SER A 9 46.08 -9.61 -5.05
CA SER A 9 44.91 -8.93 -5.59
C SER A 9 44.13 -9.86 -6.52
N LEU A 10 42.79 -9.76 -6.55
CA LEU A 10 41.96 -9.68 -7.77
C LEU A 10 40.47 -9.49 -7.43
N ASN A 11 39.93 -8.36 -7.90
CA ASN A 11 38.53 -8.00 -8.25
C ASN A 11 37.42 -8.19 -7.21
N SER A 12 36.83 -7.13 -6.62
CA SER A 12 36.08 -6.01 -7.25
C SER A 12 35.04 -6.46 -8.29
N ASP A 13 33.81 -6.69 -7.84
CA ASP A 13 32.56 -6.23 -8.48
C ASP A 13 31.37 -7.10 -8.07
N ARG A 14 30.88 -6.88 -6.84
CA ARG A 14 29.45 -7.00 -6.53
C ARG A 14 29.09 -5.89 -5.57
N ARG A 15 29.01 -4.67 -6.11
CA ARG A 15 28.41 -3.53 -5.42
C ARG A 15 26.94 -3.87 -5.17
N PHE A 16 26.65 -4.30 -3.93
CA PHE A 16 25.32 -4.26 -3.36
C PHE A 16 24.87 -2.81 -3.27
N ILE A 17 24.27 -2.33 -4.35
CA ILE A 17 23.40 -1.15 -4.39
C ILE A 17 22.13 -1.50 -3.61
N GLY A 18 22.12 -1.30 -2.30
CA GLY A 18 20.94 -1.62 -1.48
C GLY A 18 20.91 -1.02 -0.09
N ALA A 19 22.05 -0.69 0.52
CA ALA A 19 22.08 -0.20 1.91
C ALA A 19 21.90 1.33 2.03
N GLU A 20 22.40 2.13 1.08
CA GLU A 20 22.36 3.60 1.18
C GLU A 20 20.95 4.19 0.97
N ALA A 21 20.09 3.52 0.18
CA ALA A 21 18.75 4.03 -0.13
C ALA A 21 17.79 3.98 1.08
N LEU A 22 18.07 3.15 2.08
CA LEU A 22 17.25 3.04 3.29
C LEU A 22 17.65 4.06 4.38
N SER A 23 18.85 4.65 4.29
CA SER A 23 19.39 5.51 5.35
C SER A 23 18.80 6.93 5.39
N ASN A 24 18.10 7.37 4.34
CA ASN A 24 17.54 8.72 4.22
C ASN A 24 16.04 8.84 4.50
N ARG A 25 15.36 7.78 4.96
CA ARG A 25 13.97 7.90 5.40
C ARG A 25 13.92 8.66 6.73
N ARG A 26 13.69 9.98 6.67
CA ARG A 26 13.29 10.76 7.84
C ARG A 26 11.95 10.20 8.35
N VAL A 27 12.03 9.38 9.40
CA VAL A 27 10.85 8.97 10.17
C VAL A 27 10.40 10.21 10.96
N ILE A 28 9.49 10.99 10.37
CA ILE A 28 8.74 11.99 11.14
C ILE A 28 7.75 11.18 11.98
N LYS A 29 8.14 10.88 13.22
CA LYS A 29 7.29 10.19 14.19
C LYS A 29 6.14 11.13 14.57
N SER A 30 5.03 11.07 13.84
CA SER A 30 3.85 11.89 14.16
C SER A 30 3.11 11.28 15.33
N ASN A 31 2.83 12.11 16.34
CA ASN A 31 2.12 11.76 17.57
C ASN A 31 0.61 11.43 17.40
N SER A 32 0.15 11.05 16.21
CA SER A 32 -1.25 10.67 15.97
C SER A 32 -1.39 9.15 16.04
N SER A 33 -2.13 8.65 17.04
CA SER A 33 -2.39 7.23 17.27
C SER A 33 -3.44 6.61 16.35
N LEU A 34 -4.08 7.40 15.49
CA LEU A 34 -5.12 6.92 14.58
C LEU A 34 -4.50 6.50 13.24
N PRO A 35 -5.03 5.47 12.55
CA PRO A 35 -4.46 5.03 11.28
C PRO A 35 -4.81 5.98 10.10
N LEU A 36 -4.11 5.81 8.98
CA LEU A 36 -4.49 6.36 7.67
C LEU A 36 -5.53 5.46 6.99
N ALA A 37 -6.57 6.05 6.40
CA ALA A 37 -7.45 5.31 5.49
C ALA A 37 -6.84 5.27 4.08
N ILE A 38 -6.83 4.11 3.44
CA ILE A 38 -6.39 3.92 2.06
C ILE A 38 -7.57 3.41 1.23
N THR A 39 -8.07 4.22 0.30
CA THR A 39 -9.17 3.81 -0.59
C THR A 39 -8.61 3.05 -1.80
N CYS A 40 -9.30 2.00 -2.25
CA CYS A 40 -8.85 1.18 -3.38
C CYS A 40 -8.71 1.95 -4.70
N GLY A 41 -9.44 3.05 -4.86
CA GLY A 41 -9.60 3.70 -6.15
C GLY A 41 -10.56 2.90 -7.05
N ASP A 42 -10.39 2.98 -8.37
CA ASP A 42 -11.10 2.12 -9.31
C ASP A 42 -10.62 0.66 -9.13
N PRO A 43 -11.49 -0.29 -8.75
CA PRO A 43 -11.12 -1.69 -8.58
C PRO A 43 -10.56 -2.37 -9.83
N ALA A 44 -10.89 -1.86 -11.03
CA ALA A 44 -10.37 -2.34 -12.30
C ALA A 44 -9.11 -1.58 -12.78
N GLY A 45 -8.74 -0.50 -12.10
CA GLY A 45 -7.55 0.29 -12.37
C GLY A 45 -6.32 -0.27 -11.66
N VAL A 46 -5.22 0.48 -11.69
CA VAL A 46 -3.91 0.09 -11.13
C VAL A 46 -3.76 0.35 -9.62
N GLY A 47 -4.75 1.01 -9.00
CA GLY A 47 -4.71 1.40 -7.59
C GLY A 47 -4.48 0.23 -6.64
N PRO A 48 -5.30 -0.84 -6.71
CA PRO A 48 -5.13 -2.07 -5.95
C PRO A 48 -3.69 -2.61 -5.97
N GLU A 49 -3.08 -2.74 -7.14
CA GLU A 49 -1.75 -3.31 -7.33
C GLU A 49 -0.63 -2.42 -6.80
N VAL A 50 -0.76 -1.09 -6.96
CA VAL A 50 0.20 -0.13 -6.42
C VAL A 50 0.18 -0.17 -4.89
N ILE A 51 -1.00 -0.22 -4.28
CA ILE A 51 -1.15 -0.33 -2.81
C ILE A 51 -0.48 -1.62 -2.32
N GLU A 52 -0.76 -2.75 -2.96
CA GLU A 52 -0.14 -4.04 -2.62
C GLU A 52 1.39 -4.03 -2.79
N SER A 53 1.92 -3.33 -3.81
CA SER A 53 3.36 -3.20 -3.99
C SER A 53 4.02 -2.44 -2.84
N VAL A 54 3.40 -1.34 -2.38
CA VAL A 54 3.91 -0.56 -1.25
C VAL A 54 3.88 -1.41 0.03
N LEU A 55 2.78 -2.12 0.30
CA LEU A 55 2.65 -2.99 1.47
C LEU A 55 3.67 -4.14 1.47
N ARG A 56 4.07 -4.63 0.29
CA ARG A 56 5.10 -5.66 0.14
C ARG A 56 6.49 -5.12 0.47
N GLU A 57 6.79 -3.89 0.08
CA GLU A 57 8.11 -3.26 0.28
C GLU A 57 8.30 -2.70 1.70
N ASP A 58 7.21 -2.29 2.35
CA ASP A 58 7.22 -1.72 3.69
C ASP A 58 6.08 -2.27 4.54
N SER A 59 6.36 -3.36 5.25
CA SER A 59 5.37 -4.01 6.12
C SER A 59 5.01 -3.16 7.35
N LEU A 60 5.82 -2.15 7.73
CA LEU A 60 5.47 -1.27 8.85
C LEU A 60 4.30 -0.33 8.49
N CYS A 61 4.04 -0.09 7.20
CA CYS A 61 2.85 0.61 6.75
C CYS A 61 1.55 -0.15 7.10
N ALA A 62 1.62 -1.47 7.25
CA ALA A 62 0.46 -2.31 7.52
C ALA A 62 -0.19 -2.02 8.88
N GLU A 63 0.62 -1.68 9.89
CA GLU A 63 0.15 -1.46 11.26
C GLU A 63 -0.53 -0.09 11.47
N ASP A 64 -0.33 0.85 10.53
CA ASP A 64 -0.79 2.25 10.64
C ASP A 64 -1.84 2.61 9.56
N CYS A 65 -2.39 1.62 8.87
CA CYS A 65 -3.34 1.84 7.77
C CYS A 65 -4.59 0.94 7.87
N VAL A 66 -5.70 1.45 7.32
CA VAL A 66 -6.96 0.71 7.10
C VAL A 66 -7.31 0.78 5.62
N LEU A 67 -7.48 -0.38 4.98
CA LEU A 67 -7.89 -0.44 3.57
C LEU A 67 -9.40 -0.30 3.43
N ILE A 68 -9.88 0.43 2.43
CA ILE A 68 -11.31 0.59 2.14
C ILE A 68 -11.56 0.27 0.67
N GLY A 69 -12.37 -0.75 0.39
CA GLY A 69 -12.65 -1.16 -0.99
C GLY A 69 -13.51 -2.42 -1.11
N SER A 70 -13.47 -3.07 -2.26
CA SER A 70 -14.25 -4.29 -2.51
C SER A 70 -13.85 -5.43 -1.57
N LYS A 71 -14.81 -6.29 -1.23
CA LYS A 71 -14.58 -7.43 -0.31
C LYS A 71 -13.46 -8.33 -0.78
N GLN A 72 -13.47 -8.71 -2.06
CA GLN A 72 -12.51 -9.67 -2.62
C GLN A 72 -11.07 -9.15 -2.47
N TRP A 73 -10.84 -7.89 -2.84
CA TRP A 73 -9.52 -7.28 -2.74
C TRP A 73 -9.10 -7.05 -1.29
N ALA A 74 -9.90 -6.30 -0.52
CA ALA A 74 -9.51 -5.86 0.83
C ALA A 74 -9.26 -7.05 1.77
N SER A 75 -10.09 -8.10 1.72
CA SER A 75 -9.88 -9.30 2.54
C SER A 75 -8.66 -10.12 2.11
N SER A 76 -8.37 -10.18 0.80
CA SER A 76 -7.18 -10.88 0.29
C SER A 76 -5.89 -10.18 0.74
N VAL A 77 -5.83 -8.85 0.59
CA VAL A 77 -4.68 -8.05 1.01
C VAL A 77 -4.51 -8.09 2.53
N SER A 78 -5.60 -7.95 3.29
CA SER A 78 -5.60 -8.10 4.75
C SER A 78 -5.03 -9.45 5.20
N LYS A 79 -5.43 -10.55 4.56
CA LYS A 79 -4.92 -11.89 4.87
C LYS A 79 -3.42 -12.04 4.60
N LEU A 80 -2.90 -11.39 3.56
CA LEU A 80 -1.50 -11.47 3.17
C LEU A 80 -0.58 -10.63 4.06
N TYR A 81 -1.06 -9.46 4.49
CA TYR A 81 -0.21 -8.43 5.11
C TYR A 81 -0.64 -8.03 6.54
N GLY A 82 -1.74 -8.58 7.06
CA GLY A 82 -2.17 -8.36 8.46
C GLY A 82 -2.83 -7.02 8.75
N LEU A 83 -3.44 -6.36 7.75
CA LEU A 83 -4.08 -5.05 7.92
C LEU A 83 -5.55 -5.14 8.33
N ASN A 84 -6.03 -4.10 9.01
CA ASN A 84 -7.45 -3.82 9.14
C ASN A 84 -8.04 -3.33 7.80
N TYR A 85 -9.33 -3.60 7.57
CA TYR A 85 -10.03 -3.14 6.37
C TYR A 85 -11.51 -2.92 6.60
N GLU A 86 -12.11 -2.05 5.78
CA GLU A 86 -13.53 -1.84 5.62
C GLU A 86 -13.96 -2.25 4.21
N VAL A 87 -15.12 -2.90 4.11
CA VAL A 87 -15.68 -3.37 2.83
C VAL A 87 -16.78 -2.43 2.39
N VAL A 88 -16.77 -2.07 1.11
CA VAL A 88 -17.81 -1.30 0.43
C VAL A 88 -18.26 -1.98 -0.86
N GLY A 89 -19.43 -1.56 -1.37
CA GLY A 89 -20.08 -2.11 -2.55
C GLY A 89 -20.56 -3.56 -2.42
N HIS A 90 -20.91 -4.15 -3.57
CA HIS A 90 -21.53 -5.47 -3.61
C HIS A 90 -20.54 -6.57 -3.15
N PRO A 91 -20.93 -7.47 -2.22
CA PRO A 91 -20.00 -8.43 -1.60
C PRO A 91 -19.43 -9.46 -2.56
N ASN A 92 -20.10 -9.70 -3.69
CA ASN A 92 -19.67 -10.64 -4.74
C ASN A 92 -19.15 -9.92 -5.99
N TYR A 93 -18.85 -8.62 -5.91
CA TYR A 93 -18.21 -7.92 -7.01
C TYR A 93 -16.80 -8.48 -7.25
N ILE A 94 -16.49 -8.75 -8.52
CA ILE A 94 -15.17 -9.22 -8.96
C ILE A 94 -14.68 -8.23 -10.03
N PRO A 95 -13.62 -7.45 -9.76
CA PRO A 95 -13.08 -6.53 -10.74
C PRO A 95 -12.52 -7.29 -11.95
N GLN A 96 -12.65 -6.68 -13.12
CA GLN A 96 -11.96 -7.10 -14.33
C GLN A 96 -10.88 -6.06 -14.64
N PRO A 97 -9.58 -6.40 -14.55
CA PRO A 97 -8.51 -5.46 -14.82
C PRO A 97 -8.67 -4.77 -16.18
N CYS A 98 -8.38 -3.47 -16.21
CA CYS A 98 -8.54 -2.61 -17.40
C CYS A 98 -9.98 -2.47 -17.93
N ALA A 99 -10.99 -2.91 -17.19
CA ALA A 99 -12.40 -2.77 -17.55
C ALA A 99 -13.19 -2.04 -16.44
N PRO A 100 -13.09 -0.69 -16.38
CA PRO A 100 -13.93 0.12 -15.49
C PRO A 100 -15.42 -0.18 -15.68
N SER A 101 -16.18 -0.05 -14.60
CA SER A 101 -17.61 -0.36 -14.59
C SER A 101 -18.34 0.57 -13.64
N ILE A 102 -19.66 0.71 -13.84
CA ILE A 102 -20.53 1.47 -12.94
C ILE A 102 -20.43 0.94 -11.50
N GLU A 103 -20.38 -0.38 -11.32
CA GLU A 103 -20.21 -0.99 -9.99
C GLU A 103 -18.84 -0.67 -9.38
N GLY A 104 -17.76 -0.75 -10.17
CA GLY A 104 -16.42 -0.37 -9.71
C GLY A 104 -16.34 1.10 -9.31
N ALA A 105 -17.03 1.96 -10.03
CA ALA A 105 -17.14 3.38 -9.71
C ALA A 105 -17.92 3.66 -8.43
N ARG A 106 -19.02 2.94 -8.19
CA ARG A 106 -19.77 3.01 -6.93
C ARG A 106 -18.89 2.59 -5.76
N ILE A 107 -18.15 1.49 -5.90
CA ILE A 107 -17.16 1.05 -4.90
C ILE A 107 -16.12 2.13 -4.62
N ALA A 108 -15.56 2.75 -5.67
CA ALA A 108 -14.57 3.81 -5.52
C ALA A 108 -15.13 5.02 -4.77
N LEU A 109 -16.37 5.43 -5.09
CA LEU A 109 -17.06 6.53 -4.43
C LEU A 109 -17.39 6.21 -2.97
N GLU A 110 -18.01 5.05 -2.70
CA GLU A 110 -18.34 4.60 -1.35
C GLU A 110 -17.09 4.49 -0.47
N ALA A 111 -15.95 4.06 -1.04
CA ALA A 111 -14.69 4.03 -0.32
C ALA A 111 -14.21 5.44 0.09
N MET A 112 -14.30 6.41 -0.81
CA MET A 112 -13.98 7.82 -0.51
C MET A 112 -14.94 8.41 0.52
N GLU A 113 -16.23 8.11 0.44
CA GLU A 113 -17.24 8.55 1.40
C GLU A 113 -16.99 7.96 2.79
N SER A 114 -16.68 6.66 2.89
CA SER A 114 -16.35 6.02 4.17
C SER A 114 -15.08 6.62 4.79
N ALA A 115 -14.03 6.84 3.98
CA ALA A 115 -12.79 7.45 4.43
C ALA A 115 -13.03 8.88 4.95
N ALA A 116 -13.78 9.69 4.19
CA ALA A 116 -14.10 11.07 4.58
C ALA A 116 -14.94 11.12 5.86
N ALA A 117 -15.93 10.22 6.00
CA ALA A 117 -16.71 10.06 7.22
C ALA A 117 -15.82 9.67 8.40
N GLY A 118 -14.90 8.72 8.22
CA GLY A 118 -14.00 8.27 9.27
C GLY A 118 -13.00 9.32 9.73
N CYS A 119 -12.52 10.18 8.83
CA CYS A 119 -11.72 11.34 9.20
C CYS A 119 -12.54 12.32 10.07
N ARG A 120 -13.79 12.61 9.67
CA ARG A 120 -14.69 13.50 10.44
C ARG A 120 -15.06 12.94 11.81
N GLU A 121 -15.18 11.62 11.92
CA GLU A 121 -15.53 10.89 13.14
C GLU A 121 -14.32 10.62 14.06
N GLY A 122 -13.10 10.95 13.62
CA GLY A 122 -11.88 10.67 14.39
C GLY A 122 -11.49 9.19 14.41
N ARG A 123 -11.93 8.40 13.42
CA ARG A 123 -11.44 7.03 13.17
C ARG A 123 -10.11 7.04 12.42
N PHE A 124 -9.90 8.02 11.56
CA PHE A 124 -8.71 8.17 10.73
C PHE A 124 -8.09 9.55 10.90
N ARG A 125 -6.76 9.64 10.83
CA ARG A 125 -6.04 10.94 10.86
C ARG A 125 -5.89 11.58 9.48
N GLY A 126 -6.26 10.86 8.43
CA GLY A 126 -6.07 11.26 7.05
C GLY A 126 -6.48 10.15 6.09
N VAL A 127 -6.55 10.52 4.81
CA VAL A 127 -6.90 9.61 3.72
C VAL A 127 -5.83 9.67 2.63
N VAL A 128 -5.48 8.51 2.10
CA VAL A 128 -4.68 8.31 0.89
C VAL A 128 -5.58 7.66 -0.14
N THR A 129 -5.77 8.32 -1.28
CA THR A 129 -6.72 7.85 -2.29
C THR A 129 -6.01 7.08 -3.40
N GLY A 130 -6.46 5.86 -3.68
CA GLY A 130 -6.16 5.20 -4.95
C GLY A 130 -6.72 5.98 -6.15
N PRO A 131 -6.11 5.88 -7.34
CA PRO A 131 -6.59 6.55 -8.54
C PRO A 131 -7.97 6.05 -8.93
N VAL A 132 -8.82 6.97 -9.38
CA VAL A 132 -10.13 6.67 -9.95
C VAL A 132 -10.15 7.04 -11.43
N SER A 133 -10.90 6.30 -12.25
CA SER A 133 -11.35 6.83 -13.53
C SER A 133 -12.26 8.06 -13.30
N LYS A 134 -12.68 8.79 -14.34
CA LYS A 134 -13.82 9.74 -14.25
C LYS A 134 -14.91 9.39 -15.26
N HIS A 135 -14.70 8.29 -15.96
CA HIS A 135 -15.53 7.80 -17.05
C HIS A 135 -15.90 6.35 -16.74
N TRP A 136 -17.20 6.12 -16.53
CA TRP A 136 -17.84 4.84 -16.27
C TRP A 136 -19.36 4.98 -16.39
#